data_AF-A0AAU3DXJ5-F1
#
_entry.id   AF-A0AAU3DXJ5-F1
#
_cell.length_a   1.000
_cell.length_b   1.000
_cell.length_c   1.000
_cell.angle_alpha   90.00
_cell.angle_beta   90.00
_cell.angle_gamma   90.00
#
_symmetry.space_group_name_H-M   'P 1'
#
loop_
_entity.id
_entity.type
_entity.pdbx_description
1 polymer ?
#
loop_
_entity_poly.entity_id
_entity_poly.type
_entity_poly.pdbx_seq_one_letter_code
_entity_poly.pdbx_strand_id
1 'polypeptide(L)'
;MASLQLALLLTNLRRIDEARHAVRQAALAVDDPAINAVTALVKAKIALCDGRIDEAGNLCDTGMLVANDPRYASWAPIGNMVRAITAMRRGELATMIHHANQLKEDVLFGRDPFPWASPAWLVVQIIEAEKGWEVAVPLARALLESEASTRGFLLSEPTAASFVVRILLRAGDWETAQRVRRCAVALAAENPEIHAIAAAALHLEALLEKDVNLLQQAVASGCDTWTRASVNEDIGDLLSESSEEFRQVCAHYETAMRSYADAGSPRDSSRVRSKLRRHDTSKAAARFWPSSRIPALTDTEYAVAELVAGGLTNAEVAGKMFLSRHTVAFHLRKIFQKVGAKSRIELAVMWKQLVGRESLDISCHF
;
A
#
# COMPACT_ATOMS: atom_id res chain seq x y z
N MET A 1 -23.04 -0.03 24.10
CA MET A 1 -22.35 1.14 23.50
C MET A 1 -20.90 1.27 23.93
N ALA A 2 -20.57 1.31 25.24
CA ALA A 2 -19.18 1.42 25.71
C ALA A 2 -18.23 0.35 25.12
N SER A 3 -18.66 -0.93 25.10
CA SER A 3 -17.87 -2.01 24.49
C SER A 3 -17.61 -1.82 22.99
N LEU A 4 -18.53 -1.18 22.26
CA LEU A 4 -18.37 -0.87 20.83
C LEU A 4 -17.38 0.29 20.62
N GLN A 5 -17.38 1.28 21.51
CA GLN A 5 -16.38 2.36 21.50
C GLN A 5 -14.98 1.82 21.82
N LEU A 6 -14.87 0.93 22.82
CA LEU A 6 -13.61 0.24 23.12
C LEU A 6 -13.11 -0.56 21.91
N ALA A 7 -13.99 -1.29 21.22
CA ALA A 7 -13.62 -2.02 20.02
C ALA A 7 -13.04 -1.13 18.92
N LEU A 8 -13.60 0.06 18.70
CA LEU A 8 -13.07 1.03 17.75
C LEU A 8 -11.68 1.54 18.15
N LEU A 9 -11.47 1.87 19.43
CA LEU A 9 -10.15 2.27 19.95
C LEU A 9 -9.10 1.17 19.74
N LEU A 10 -9.44 -0.07 20.09
CA LEU A 10 -8.58 -1.24 19.85
C LEU A 10 -8.29 -1.43 18.37
N THR A 11 -9.26 -1.16 17.49
CA THR A 11 -9.09 -1.24 16.03
C THR A 11 -8.11 -0.18 15.51
N ASN A 12 -8.17 1.06 16.02
CA ASN A 12 -7.21 2.12 15.67
C ASN A 12 -5.78 1.69 16.00
N LEU A 13 -5.59 1.10 17.18
CA LEU A 13 -4.30 0.63 17.69
C LEU A 13 -3.90 -0.75 17.16
N ARG A 14 -4.62 -1.28 16.16
CA ARG A 14 -4.39 -2.59 15.51
C ARG A 14 -4.43 -3.81 16.47
N ARG A 15 -5.10 -3.68 17.61
CA ARG A 15 -5.41 -4.79 18.54
C ARG A 15 -6.68 -5.52 18.11
N ILE A 16 -6.64 -6.10 16.92
CA ILE A 16 -7.83 -6.58 16.20
C ILE A 16 -8.56 -7.70 16.94
N ASP A 17 -7.85 -8.66 17.53
CA ASP A 17 -8.49 -9.78 18.21
C ASP A 17 -9.25 -9.35 19.48
N GLU A 18 -8.71 -8.37 20.19
CA GLU A 18 -9.36 -7.76 21.35
C GLU A 18 -10.56 -6.92 20.92
N ALA A 19 -10.45 -6.18 19.80
CA ALA A 19 -11.58 -5.46 19.22
C ALA A 19 -12.73 -6.41 18.87
N ARG A 20 -12.44 -7.56 18.25
CA ARG A 20 -13.43 -8.61 17.96
C ARG A 20 -14.04 -9.19 19.25
N HIS A 21 -13.24 -9.36 20.30
CA HIS A 21 -13.74 -9.81 21.60
C HIS A 21 -14.72 -8.79 22.20
N ALA A 22 -14.36 -7.50 22.21
CA ALA A 22 -15.22 -6.43 22.70
C ALA A 22 -16.55 -6.32 21.93
N VAL A 23 -16.53 -6.53 20.61
CA VAL A 23 -17.75 -6.62 19.77
C VAL A 23 -18.62 -7.80 20.16
N ARG A 24 -18.05 -9.00 20.39
CA ARG A 24 -18.82 -10.18 20.82
C ARG A 24 -19.53 -9.94 22.14
N GLN A 25 -18.85 -9.31 23.12
CA GLN A 25 -19.46 -8.95 24.40
C GLN A 25 -20.62 -7.95 24.23
N ALA A 26 -20.50 -7.00 23.31
CA ALA A 26 -21.57 -6.04 23.03
C ALA A 26 -22.81 -6.72 22.41
N ALA A 27 -22.62 -7.67 21.50
CA ALA A 27 -23.69 -8.34 20.77
C ALA A 27 -24.53 -9.29 21.64
N LEU A 28 -23.97 -9.82 22.72
CA LEU A 28 -24.68 -10.68 23.66
C LEU A 28 -25.67 -9.91 24.57
N ALA A 29 -25.58 -8.58 24.61
CA ALA A 29 -26.25 -7.78 25.62
C ALA A 29 -27.64 -7.26 25.21
N VAL A 30 -27.93 -7.06 23.92
CA VAL A 30 -29.18 -6.42 23.46
C VAL A 30 -29.56 -6.88 22.04
N ASP A 31 -30.80 -7.32 21.85
CA ASP A 31 -31.39 -7.58 20.53
C ASP A 31 -32.20 -6.35 20.05
N ASP A 32 -31.48 -5.35 19.52
CA ASP A 32 -32.04 -4.11 18.96
C ASP A 32 -31.49 -3.91 17.53
N PRO A 33 -32.35 -3.80 16.51
CA PRO A 33 -31.93 -3.58 15.12
C PRO A 33 -30.96 -2.40 14.93
N ALA A 34 -31.14 -1.30 15.67
CA ALA A 34 -30.27 -0.14 15.57
C ALA A 34 -28.90 -0.42 16.21
N ILE A 35 -28.85 -1.15 17.33
CA ILE A 35 -27.58 -1.60 17.93
C ILE A 35 -26.86 -2.60 17.03
N ASN A 36 -27.60 -3.47 16.33
CA ASN A 36 -27.04 -4.40 15.35
C ASN A 36 -26.40 -3.65 14.17
N ALA A 37 -27.05 -2.61 13.67
CA ALA A 37 -26.48 -1.76 12.62
C ALA A 37 -25.25 -0.97 13.10
N VAL A 38 -25.27 -0.38 14.30
CA VAL A 38 -24.06 0.23 14.89
C VAL A 38 -22.93 -0.79 15.03
N THR A 39 -23.25 -2.01 15.48
CA THR A 39 -22.29 -3.11 15.58
C THR A 39 -21.71 -3.48 14.22
N ALA A 40 -22.52 -3.43 13.16
CA ALA A 40 -22.06 -3.65 11.79
C ALA A 40 -21.04 -2.59 11.34
N LEU A 41 -21.20 -1.31 11.70
CA LEU A 41 -20.21 -0.26 11.41
C LEU A 41 -18.85 -0.52 12.10
N VAL A 42 -18.87 -0.97 13.36
CA VAL A 42 -17.64 -1.34 14.08
C VAL A 42 -16.96 -2.55 13.44
N LYS A 43 -17.74 -3.59 13.10
CA LYS A 43 -17.23 -4.76 12.37
C LYS A 43 -16.68 -4.37 11.00
N ALA A 44 -17.30 -3.42 10.30
CA ALA A 44 -16.84 -2.92 9.01
C ALA A 44 -15.44 -2.27 9.14
N LYS A 45 -15.22 -1.46 10.18
CA LYS A 45 -13.90 -0.89 10.46
C LYS A 45 -12.85 -1.96 10.77
N ILE A 46 -13.20 -2.97 11.57
CA ILE A 46 -12.32 -4.12 11.84
C ILE A 46 -11.95 -4.84 10.54
N ALA A 47 -12.95 -5.17 9.71
CA ALA A 47 -12.73 -5.84 8.43
C ALA A 47 -11.83 -5.03 7.48
N LEU A 48 -11.97 -3.69 7.48
CA LEU A 48 -11.11 -2.80 6.72
C LEU A 48 -9.63 -2.87 7.17
N CYS A 49 -9.38 -2.89 8.48
CA CYS A 49 -8.04 -3.02 9.04
C CYS A 49 -7.42 -4.40 8.75
N ASP A 50 -8.25 -5.45 8.69
CA ASP A 50 -7.82 -6.80 8.26
C ASP A 50 -7.57 -6.93 6.76
N GLY A 51 -7.88 -5.91 5.95
CA GLY A 51 -7.79 -5.97 4.49
C GLY A 51 -8.98 -6.64 3.80
N ARG A 52 -10.02 -7.05 4.54
CA ARG A 52 -11.25 -7.66 4.02
C ARG A 52 -12.22 -6.58 3.51
N ILE A 53 -11.84 -5.87 2.45
CA ILE A 53 -12.56 -4.70 1.94
C ILE A 53 -14.00 -4.99 1.46
N ASP A 54 -14.26 -6.17 0.90
CA ASP A 54 -15.60 -6.53 0.41
C ASP A 54 -16.56 -6.75 1.58
N GLU A 55 -16.09 -7.46 2.61
CA GLU A 55 -16.83 -7.63 3.86
C GLU A 55 -17.05 -6.30 4.57
N ALA A 56 -16.02 -5.43 4.61
CA ALA A 56 -16.14 -4.09 5.17
C ALA A 56 -17.24 -3.28 4.46
N GLY A 57 -17.31 -3.34 3.13
CA GLY A 57 -18.37 -2.72 2.34
C GLY A 57 -19.76 -3.25 2.70
N ASN A 58 -19.95 -4.57 2.71
CA ASN A 58 -21.24 -5.20 3.00
C ASN A 58 -21.73 -4.91 4.44
N LEU A 59 -20.82 -4.94 5.41
CA LEU A 59 -21.13 -4.57 6.79
C LEU A 59 -21.49 -3.08 6.91
N CYS A 60 -20.84 -2.23 6.11
CA CYS A 60 -21.15 -0.81 6.05
C CYS A 60 -22.56 -0.56 5.47
N ASP A 61 -23.00 -1.29 4.44
CA ASP A 61 -24.39 -1.19 3.93
C ASP A 61 -25.42 -1.44 5.03
N THR A 62 -25.20 -2.50 5.81
CA THR A 62 -26.07 -2.83 6.95
C THR A 62 -26.01 -1.73 8.01
N GLY A 63 -24.81 -1.25 8.32
CA GLY A 63 -24.61 -0.27 9.37
C GLY A 63 -25.15 1.11 9.05
N MET A 64 -25.14 1.53 7.79
CA MET A 64 -25.63 2.85 7.37
C MET A 64 -27.16 3.01 7.51
N LEU A 65 -27.90 1.94 7.82
CA LEU A 65 -29.32 2.03 8.17
C LEU A 65 -29.58 2.93 9.41
N VAL A 66 -28.59 3.12 10.29
CA VAL A 66 -28.72 4.00 11.47
C VAL A 66 -28.52 5.48 11.16
N ALA A 67 -28.11 5.85 9.95
CA ALA A 67 -27.74 7.23 9.62
C ALA A 67 -28.91 8.22 9.80
N ASN A 68 -30.15 7.77 9.63
CA ASN A 68 -31.35 8.59 9.78
C ASN A 68 -31.97 8.52 11.19
N ASP A 69 -31.43 7.70 12.10
CA ASP A 69 -31.91 7.61 13.48
C ASP A 69 -31.14 8.61 14.36
N PRO A 70 -31.78 9.66 14.92
CA PRO A 70 -31.09 10.67 15.71
C PRO A 70 -30.33 10.12 16.93
N ARG A 71 -30.72 8.95 17.44
CA ARG A 71 -30.07 8.30 18.59
C ARG A 71 -28.69 7.73 18.22
N TYR A 72 -28.48 7.40 16.95
CA TYR A 72 -27.31 6.68 16.46
C TYR A 72 -26.62 7.35 15.28
N ALA A 73 -27.15 8.48 14.79
CA ALA A 73 -26.58 9.25 13.68
C ALA A 73 -25.10 9.61 13.88
N SER A 74 -24.67 9.75 15.13
CA SER A 74 -23.27 10.00 15.50
C SER A 74 -22.31 8.86 15.09
N TRP A 75 -22.82 7.66 14.78
CA TRP A 75 -22.01 6.53 14.30
C TRP A 75 -21.84 6.53 12.77
N ALA A 76 -22.69 7.23 12.03
CA ALA A 76 -22.65 7.29 10.56
C ALA A 76 -21.28 7.74 9.98
N PRO A 77 -20.52 8.67 10.59
CA PRO A 77 -19.18 9.04 10.11
C PRO A 77 -18.23 7.86 9.97
N ILE A 78 -18.37 6.81 10.80
CA ILE A 78 -17.56 5.58 10.69
C ILE A 78 -17.83 4.88 9.36
N GLY A 79 -19.11 4.80 8.96
CA GLY A 79 -19.49 4.20 7.69
C GLY A 79 -18.99 5.02 6.49
N ASN A 80 -19.15 6.34 6.54
CA ASN A 80 -18.59 7.24 5.52
C ASN A 80 -17.07 7.08 5.39
N MET A 81 -16.34 6.94 6.50
CA MET A 81 -14.90 6.69 6.50
C MET A 81 -14.55 5.34 5.87
N VAL A 82 -15.23 4.26 6.27
CA VAL A 82 -14.99 2.93 5.70
C VAL A 82 -15.27 2.93 4.19
N ARG A 83 -16.34 3.59 3.74
CA ARG A 83 -16.67 3.73 2.32
C ARG A 83 -15.61 4.52 1.55
N ALA A 84 -15.20 5.66 2.08
CA ALA A 84 -14.18 6.48 1.44
C ALA A 84 -12.84 5.71 1.29
N ILE A 85 -12.41 4.99 2.33
CA ILE A 85 -11.16 4.20 2.28
C ILE A 85 -11.29 3.00 1.35
N THR A 86 -12.39 2.23 1.41
CA THR A 86 -12.59 1.07 0.51
C THR A 86 -12.67 1.50 -0.95
N ALA A 87 -13.41 2.58 -1.25
CA ALA A 87 -13.47 3.17 -2.59
C ALA A 87 -12.08 3.64 -3.06
N MET A 88 -11.32 4.33 -2.20
CA MET A 88 -9.95 4.75 -2.52
C MET A 88 -9.05 3.55 -2.83
N ARG A 89 -9.08 2.50 -1.99
CA ARG A 89 -8.28 1.28 -2.16
C ARG A 89 -8.60 0.54 -3.46
N ARG A 90 -9.86 0.61 -3.92
CA ARG A 90 -10.31 0.07 -5.21
C ARG A 90 -10.05 1.00 -6.40
N GLY A 91 -9.76 2.28 -6.17
CA GLY A 91 -9.65 3.28 -7.23
C GLY A 91 -10.98 3.83 -7.74
N GLU A 92 -12.06 3.70 -6.96
CA GLU A 92 -13.40 4.19 -7.26
C GLU A 92 -13.54 5.69 -6.91
N LEU A 93 -13.00 6.57 -7.76
CA LEU A 93 -12.87 7.99 -7.48
C LEU A 93 -14.20 8.69 -7.12
N ALA A 94 -15.28 8.41 -7.85
CA ALA A 94 -16.58 9.04 -7.62
C ALA A 94 -17.16 8.70 -6.24
N THR A 95 -17.14 7.41 -5.88
CA THR A 95 -17.59 6.92 -4.56
C THR A 95 -16.72 7.50 -3.44
N MET A 96 -15.40 7.55 -3.66
CA MET A 96 -14.46 8.14 -2.70
C MET A 96 -14.79 9.62 -2.45
N ILE A 97 -14.96 10.43 -3.51
CA ILE A 97 -15.27 11.87 -3.39
C ILE A 97 -16.61 12.09 -2.68
N HIS A 98 -17.64 11.31 -3.01
CA HIS A 98 -18.95 11.42 -2.37
C HIS A 98 -18.85 11.27 -0.85
N HIS A 99 -18.24 10.19 -0.38
CA HIS A 99 -18.09 9.96 1.06
C HIS A 99 -17.07 10.91 1.71
N ALA A 100 -16.06 11.39 0.98
CA ALA A 100 -15.17 12.44 1.48
C ALA A 100 -15.93 13.73 1.82
N ASN A 101 -16.88 14.11 0.97
CA ASN A 101 -17.69 15.30 1.20
C ASN A 101 -18.65 15.10 2.37
N GLN A 102 -19.23 13.91 2.52
CA GLN A 102 -20.01 13.57 3.72
C GLN A 102 -19.19 13.69 5.01
N LEU A 103 -17.95 13.21 5.01
CA LEU A 103 -17.05 13.37 6.17
C LEU A 103 -16.71 14.83 6.46
N LYS A 104 -16.51 15.65 5.43
CA LYS A 104 -16.29 17.09 5.60
C LYS A 104 -17.51 17.76 6.23
N GLU A 105 -18.71 17.43 5.77
CA GLU A 105 -19.96 17.91 6.36
C GLU A 105 -20.10 17.46 7.82
N ASP A 106 -19.80 16.20 8.12
CA ASP A 106 -19.85 15.65 9.47
C ASP A 106 -18.95 16.44 10.44
N VAL A 107 -17.71 16.76 10.01
CA VAL A 107 -16.78 17.59 10.79
C VAL A 107 -17.29 19.03 10.92
N LEU A 108 -17.72 19.66 9.83
CA LEU A 108 -18.20 21.05 9.81
C LEU A 108 -19.43 21.26 10.70
N PHE A 109 -20.34 20.29 10.74
CA PHE A 109 -21.57 20.36 11.53
C PHE A 109 -21.41 19.76 12.94
N GLY A 110 -20.19 19.43 13.38
CA GLY A 110 -19.94 18.90 14.72
C GLY A 110 -20.60 17.55 14.99
N ARG A 111 -20.85 16.76 13.94
CA ARG A 111 -21.42 15.40 14.02
C ARG A 111 -20.34 14.33 14.23
N ASP A 112 -19.12 14.73 14.56
CA ASP A 112 -18.05 13.85 14.99
C ASP A 112 -18.14 13.63 16.51
N PRO A 113 -18.79 12.56 17.00
CA PRO A 113 -18.86 12.29 18.44
C PRO A 113 -17.53 11.76 19.01
N PHE A 114 -16.54 11.46 18.17
CA PHE A 114 -15.31 10.76 18.58
C PHE A 114 -14.10 11.57 18.14
N PRO A 115 -13.66 12.56 18.94
CA PRO A 115 -12.46 13.35 18.64
C PRO A 115 -11.20 12.52 18.35
N TRP A 116 -11.12 11.30 18.90
CA TRP A 116 -10.06 10.31 18.67
C TRP A 116 -10.25 9.45 17.40
N ALA A 117 -11.28 9.70 16.60
CA ALA A 117 -11.57 9.02 15.34
C ALA A 117 -11.67 10.01 14.16
N SER A 118 -11.21 11.25 14.34
CA SER A 118 -11.31 12.29 13.32
C SER A 118 -10.70 11.81 11.98
N PRO A 119 -11.49 11.77 10.89
CA PRO A 119 -11.03 11.32 9.59
C PRO A 119 -10.28 12.43 8.83
N ALA A 120 -9.81 13.48 9.51
CA ALA A 120 -9.13 14.62 8.89
C ALA A 120 -7.90 14.19 8.06
N TRP A 121 -7.17 13.16 8.50
CA TRP A 121 -6.06 12.58 7.74
C TRP A 121 -6.50 12.01 6.37
N LEU A 122 -7.73 11.47 6.29
CA LEU A 122 -8.28 10.93 5.05
C LEU A 122 -8.55 12.05 4.05
N VAL A 123 -8.95 13.23 4.50
CA VAL A 123 -9.10 14.41 3.64
C VAL A 123 -7.75 14.80 3.04
N VAL A 124 -6.66 14.76 3.81
CA VAL A 124 -5.29 14.99 3.28
C VAL A 124 -4.97 13.97 2.20
N GLN A 125 -5.25 12.68 2.44
CA GLN A 125 -4.99 11.62 1.48
C GLN A 125 -5.82 11.73 0.20
N ILE A 126 -7.09 12.12 0.32
CA ILE A 126 -7.98 12.31 -0.81
C ILE A 126 -7.54 13.50 -1.67
N ILE A 127 -7.19 14.62 -1.05
CA ILE A 127 -6.69 15.79 -1.78
C ILE A 127 -5.36 15.49 -2.46
N GLU A 128 -4.46 14.76 -1.82
CA GLU A 128 -3.22 14.30 -2.45
C GLU A 128 -3.51 13.42 -3.68
N ALA A 129 -4.44 12.46 -3.55
CA ALA A 129 -4.80 11.56 -4.63
C ALA A 129 -5.49 12.27 -5.81
N GLU A 130 -6.26 13.33 -5.55
CA GLU A 130 -7.03 14.07 -6.56
C GLU A 130 -6.20 15.18 -7.22
N LYS A 131 -5.44 15.94 -6.43
CA LYS A 131 -4.85 17.24 -6.83
C LYS A 131 -3.33 17.30 -6.68
N GLY A 132 -2.70 16.24 -6.17
CA GLY A 132 -1.26 16.21 -5.91
C GLY A 132 -0.90 16.63 -4.49
N TRP A 133 0.32 16.30 -4.09
CA TRP A 133 0.81 16.47 -2.72
C TRP A 133 0.99 17.94 -2.34
N GLU A 134 1.34 18.80 -3.31
CA GLU A 134 1.55 20.23 -3.11
C GLU A 134 0.29 20.90 -2.55
N VAL A 135 -0.89 20.49 -3.05
CA VAL A 135 -2.20 21.01 -2.61
C VAL A 135 -2.59 20.44 -1.24
N ALA A 136 -2.06 19.28 -0.86
CA ALA A 136 -2.33 18.65 0.42
C ALA A 136 -1.48 19.22 1.58
N VAL A 137 -0.36 19.90 1.29
CA VAL A 137 0.58 20.41 2.33
C VAL A 137 -0.10 21.29 3.39
N PRO A 138 -0.93 22.30 3.04
CA PRO A 138 -1.55 23.15 4.06
C PRO A 138 -2.48 22.37 4.99
N LEU A 139 -3.17 21.35 4.47
CA LEU A 139 -4.03 20.48 5.26
C LEU A 139 -3.22 19.54 6.17
N ALA A 140 -2.10 19.01 5.68
CA ALA A 140 -1.16 18.23 6.49
C ALA A 140 -0.59 19.05 7.65
N ARG A 141 -0.24 20.31 7.43
CA ARG A 141 0.20 21.24 8.47
C ARG A 141 -0.88 21.53 9.50
N ALA A 142 -2.10 21.83 9.04
CA ALA A 142 -3.24 22.10 9.92
C ALA A 142 -3.60 20.88 10.79
N LEU A 143 -3.55 19.67 10.22
CA LEU A 143 -3.76 18.42 10.98
C LEU A 143 -2.77 18.29 12.16
N LEU A 144 -1.53 18.76 11.97
CA LEU A 144 -0.40 18.58 12.87
C LEU A 144 0.03 19.87 13.56
N GLU A 145 -0.87 20.86 13.63
CA GLU A 145 -0.59 22.21 14.13
C GLU A 145 -0.10 22.20 15.58
N SER A 146 -0.69 21.34 16.42
CA SER A 146 -0.38 21.26 17.85
C SER A 146 0.09 19.87 18.26
N GLU A 147 0.75 19.78 19.42
CA GLU A 147 1.10 18.49 20.02
C GLU A 147 -0.14 17.67 20.36
N ALA A 148 -1.22 18.31 20.85
CA ALA A 148 -2.48 17.64 21.17
C ALA A 148 -3.13 17.02 19.93
N SER A 149 -3.21 17.75 18.81
CA SER A 149 -3.74 17.22 17.54
C SER A 149 -2.85 16.11 16.97
N THR A 150 -1.53 16.25 17.10
CA THR A 150 -0.56 15.22 16.70
C THR A 150 -0.73 13.93 17.50
N ARG A 151 -0.85 14.01 18.83
CA ARG A 151 -1.13 12.85 19.70
C ARG A 151 -2.47 12.19 19.32
N GLY A 152 -3.52 13.00 19.13
CA GLY A 152 -4.83 12.51 18.72
C GLY A 152 -4.79 11.77 17.38
N PHE A 153 -4.07 12.30 16.40
CA PHE A 153 -3.86 11.66 15.10
C PHE A 153 -3.09 10.33 15.21
N LEU A 154 -1.99 10.29 15.96
CA LEU A 154 -1.19 9.07 16.13
C LEU A 154 -1.97 7.95 16.82
N LEU A 155 -2.86 8.29 17.76
CA LEU A 155 -3.73 7.32 18.44
C LEU A 155 -4.93 6.90 17.57
N SER A 156 -5.37 7.75 16.65
CA SER A 156 -6.51 7.47 15.78
C SER A 156 -6.13 6.63 14.57
N GLU A 157 -5.00 6.96 13.94
CA GLU A 157 -4.51 6.28 12.75
C GLU A 157 -2.97 6.31 12.66
N PRO A 158 -2.27 5.46 13.46
CA PRO A 158 -0.81 5.42 13.48
C PRO A 158 -0.20 5.14 12.10
N THR A 159 -0.89 4.32 11.30
CA THR A 159 -0.38 3.83 10.02
C THR A 159 -0.39 4.90 8.92
N ALA A 160 -1.19 5.96 9.08
CA ALA A 160 -1.20 7.10 8.17
C ALA A 160 -0.09 8.12 8.46
N ALA A 161 0.60 8.01 9.61
CA ALA A 161 1.60 9.00 10.01
C ALA A 161 2.75 9.12 9.00
N SER A 162 3.26 8.00 8.49
CA SER A 162 4.30 7.99 7.46
C SER A 162 3.85 8.64 6.17
N PHE A 163 2.59 8.47 5.76
CA PHE A 163 2.04 9.15 4.59
C PHE A 163 2.08 10.68 4.75
N VAL A 164 1.59 11.20 5.88
CA VAL A 164 1.56 12.65 6.13
C VAL A 164 2.97 13.20 6.26
N VAL A 165 3.88 12.50 6.96
CA VAL A 165 5.27 12.93 7.10
C VAL A 165 6.01 12.93 5.76
N ARG A 166 5.77 11.97 4.85
CA ARG A 166 6.33 12.04 3.49
C ARG A 166 5.91 13.31 2.73
N ILE A 167 4.67 13.77 2.89
CA ILE A 167 4.21 15.04 2.29
C ILE A 167 5.00 16.22 2.86
N LEU A 168 5.16 16.27 4.19
CA LEU A 168 5.91 17.34 4.87
C LEU A 168 7.38 17.37 4.44
N LEU A 169 8.04 16.21 4.37
CA LEU A 169 9.43 16.09 3.93
C LEU A 169 9.61 16.56 2.48
N ARG A 170 8.70 16.21 1.57
CA ARG A 170 8.70 16.72 0.18
C ARG A 170 8.51 18.23 0.11
N ALA A 171 7.73 18.79 1.02
CA ALA A 171 7.51 20.23 1.15
C ALA A 171 8.65 20.98 1.86
N GLY A 172 9.69 20.27 2.33
CA GLY A 172 10.78 20.85 3.11
C GLY A 172 10.40 21.27 4.54
N ASP A 173 9.25 20.81 5.05
CA ASP A 173 8.78 21.11 6.41
C ASP A 173 9.36 20.14 7.45
N TRP A 174 10.67 20.25 7.62
CA TRP A 174 11.44 19.40 8.53
C TRP A 174 11.04 19.61 10.00
N GLU A 175 10.68 20.83 10.38
CA GLU A 175 10.30 21.15 11.76
C GLU A 175 9.02 20.42 12.18
N THR A 176 7.98 20.45 11.35
CA THR A 176 6.73 19.73 11.63
C THR A 176 6.97 18.23 11.63
N ALA A 177 7.70 17.69 10.64
CA ALA A 177 8.05 16.27 10.59
C ALA A 177 8.80 15.81 11.86
N GLN A 178 9.75 16.62 12.34
CA GLN A 178 10.50 16.39 13.57
C GLN A 178 9.62 16.39 14.83
N ARG A 179 8.64 17.30 14.90
CA ARG A 179 7.65 17.33 16.00
C ARG A 179 6.81 16.05 16.03
N VAL A 180 6.32 15.60 14.88
CA VAL A 180 5.54 14.34 14.78
C VAL A 180 6.39 13.14 15.20
N ARG A 181 7.64 13.04 14.72
CA ARG A 181 8.57 11.99 15.15
C ARG A 181 8.75 11.96 16.67
N ARG A 182 9.06 13.10 17.29
CA ARG A 182 9.24 13.19 18.75
C ARG A 182 7.99 12.74 19.51
N CYS A 183 6.82 13.16 19.03
CA CYS A 183 5.55 12.75 19.62
C CYS A 183 5.32 11.24 19.51
N ALA A 184 5.61 10.63 18.36
CA ALA A 184 5.45 9.19 18.15
C ALA A 184 6.44 8.37 19.01
N VAL A 185 7.70 8.80 19.10
CA VAL A 185 8.72 8.16 19.95
C VAL A 185 8.33 8.23 21.43
N ALA A 186 7.88 9.40 21.91
CA ALA A 186 7.40 9.54 23.28
C ALA A 186 6.20 8.62 23.57
N LEU A 187 5.21 8.59 22.68
CA LEU A 187 4.06 7.70 22.79
C LEU A 187 4.45 6.22 22.80
N ALA A 188 5.40 5.81 21.95
CA ALA A 188 5.89 4.44 21.89
C ALA A 188 6.64 4.04 23.18
N ALA A 189 7.46 4.94 23.72
CA ALA A 189 8.19 4.71 24.97
C ALA A 189 7.23 4.62 26.18
N GLU A 190 6.18 5.43 26.20
CA GLU A 190 5.13 5.39 27.24
C GLU A 190 4.24 4.14 27.15
N ASN A 191 4.14 3.49 25.98
CA ASN A 191 3.20 2.40 25.71
C ASN A 191 3.84 1.26 24.88
N PRO A 192 4.86 0.56 25.41
CA PRO A 192 5.66 -0.41 24.65
C PRO A 192 4.86 -1.61 24.13
N GLU A 193 3.72 -1.93 24.73
CA GLU A 193 2.82 -3.00 24.31
C GLU A 193 1.98 -2.65 23.06
N ILE A 194 1.92 -1.37 22.69
CA ILE A 194 1.14 -0.92 21.53
C ILE A 194 2.04 -0.93 20.28
N HIS A 195 2.17 -2.11 19.67
CA HIS A 195 3.07 -2.33 18.52
C HIS A 195 2.78 -1.39 17.32
N ALA A 196 1.53 -0.96 17.12
CA ALA A 196 1.20 -0.04 16.02
C ALA A 196 1.87 1.34 16.19
N ILE A 197 1.98 1.83 17.43
CA ILE A 197 2.63 3.11 17.74
C ILE A 197 4.15 2.95 17.66
N ALA A 198 4.70 1.86 18.18
CA ALA A 198 6.12 1.55 18.07
C ALA A 198 6.58 1.42 16.60
N ALA A 199 5.80 0.72 15.77
CA ALA A 199 6.09 0.61 14.34
C ALA A 199 6.00 1.98 13.63
N ALA A 200 5.01 2.81 13.97
CA ALA A 200 4.91 4.16 13.44
C ALA A 200 6.12 5.02 13.84
N ALA A 201 6.55 4.96 15.11
CA ALA A 201 7.72 5.70 15.59
C ALA A 201 8.99 5.32 14.83
N LEU A 202 9.28 4.02 14.69
CA LEU A 202 10.42 3.52 13.91
C LEU A 202 10.33 3.93 12.44
N HIS A 203 9.14 3.87 11.84
CA HIS A 203 8.93 4.27 10.45
C HIS A 203 9.21 5.76 10.24
N LEU A 204 8.70 6.62 11.15
CA LEU A 204 8.95 8.05 11.08
C LEU A 204 10.42 8.39 11.30
N GLU A 205 11.08 7.76 12.27
CA GLU A 205 12.51 7.96 12.52
C GLU A 205 13.33 7.58 11.28
N ALA A 206 13.03 6.42 10.70
CA ALA A 206 13.69 5.97 9.47
C ALA A 206 13.49 6.90 8.28
N LEU A 207 12.31 7.52 8.12
CA LEU A 207 12.05 8.46 7.04
C LEU A 207 12.89 9.74 7.16
N LEU A 208 13.10 10.23 8.38
CA LEU A 208 13.91 11.43 8.62
C LEU A 208 15.41 11.15 8.50
N GLU A 209 15.86 10.00 9.02
CA GLU A 209 17.28 9.63 9.03
C GLU A 209 17.72 8.90 7.74
N LYS A 210 16.77 8.55 6.86
CA LYS A 210 16.98 7.68 5.69
C LYS A 210 17.61 6.33 6.04
N ASP A 211 17.21 5.72 7.15
CA ASP A 211 17.81 4.48 7.67
C ASP A 211 16.95 3.23 7.36
N VAL A 212 17.48 2.36 6.49
CA VAL A 212 16.84 1.09 6.12
C VAL A 212 16.76 0.11 7.30
N ASN A 213 17.70 0.14 8.25
CA ASN A 213 17.68 -0.76 9.40
C ASN A 213 16.50 -0.46 10.32
N LEU A 214 16.16 0.81 10.52
CA LEU A 214 14.99 1.23 11.29
C LEU A 214 13.69 0.78 10.61
N LEU A 215 13.61 0.85 9.27
CA LEU A 215 12.49 0.28 8.51
C LEU A 215 12.39 -1.24 8.70
N GLN A 216 13.51 -1.97 8.66
CA GLN A 216 13.51 -3.41 8.90
C GLN A 216 13.07 -3.76 10.33
N GLN A 217 13.47 -2.98 11.34
CA GLN A 217 13.00 -3.12 12.72
C GLN A 217 11.47 -2.88 12.82
N ALA A 218 10.93 -1.90 12.09
CA ALA A 218 9.49 -1.64 12.06
C ALA A 218 8.70 -2.82 11.45
N VAL A 219 9.27 -3.57 10.50
CA VAL A 219 8.66 -4.82 10.00
C VAL A 219 8.76 -5.95 11.02
N ALA A 220 9.92 -6.07 11.69
CA ALA A 220 10.19 -7.12 12.66
C ALA A 220 9.37 -6.99 13.95
N SER A 221 8.87 -5.79 14.28
CA SER A 221 8.03 -5.53 15.46
C SER A 221 6.62 -6.15 15.39
N GLY A 222 6.27 -6.85 14.32
CA GLY A 222 4.95 -7.44 14.15
C GLY A 222 3.88 -6.43 13.72
N CYS A 223 4.27 -5.41 12.94
CA CYS A 223 3.34 -4.42 12.41
C CYS A 223 2.26 -5.05 11.51
N ASP A 224 1.15 -4.33 11.32
CA ASP A 224 0.04 -4.77 10.48
C ASP A 224 0.41 -4.77 8.98
N THR A 225 -0.43 -5.43 8.17
CA THR A 225 -0.17 -5.63 6.75
C THR A 225 -0.03 -4.33 5.96
N TRP A 226 -0.78 -3.28 6.32
CA TRP A 226 -0.67 -1.97 5.66
C TRP A 226 0.67 -1.31 5.96
N THR A 227 1.06 -1.26 7.24
CA THR A 227 2.35 -0.72 7.67
C THR A 227 3.50 -1.49 7.01
N ARG A 228 3.44 -2.83 6.98
CA ARG A 228 4.44 -3.66 6.28
C ARG A 228 4.58 -3.30 4.81
N ALA A 229 3.47 -3.06 4.12
CA ALA A 229 3.47 -2.65 2.72
C ALA A 229 4.16 -1.29 2.52
N SER A 230 3.75 -0.31 3.33
CA SER A 230 4.26 1.07 3.34
C SER A 230 5.76 1.12 3.65
N VAL A 231 6.22 0.36 4.64
CA VAL A 231 7.64 0.27 5.03
C VAL A 231 8.48 -0.38 3.94
N ASN A 232 8.06 -1.50 3.38
CA ASN A 232 8.80 -2.15 2.29
C ASN A 232 8.86 -1.29 1.03
N GLU A 233 7.84 -0.47 0.79
CA GLU A 233 7.88 0.49 -0.30
C GLU A 233 8.98 1.53 -0.08
N ASP A 234 9.10 2.09 1.14
CA ASP A 234 10.16 3.06 1.44
C ASP A 234 11.56 2.45 1.44
N ILE A 235 11.72 1.19 1.88
CA ILE A 235 13.00 0.48 1.72
C ILE A 235 13.35 0.39 0.23
N GLY A 236 12.40 0.01 -0.62
CA GLY A 236 12.59 -0.05 -2.06
C GLY A 236 12.96 1.31 -2.67
N ASP A 237 12.31 2.39 -2.23
CA ASP A 237 12.61 3.76 -2.68
C ASP A 237 14.04 4.16 -2.24
N LEU A 238 14.41 4.01 -0.97
CA LEU A 238 15.75 4.35 -0.45
C LEU A 238 16.88 3.56 -1.12
N LEU A 239 16.74 2.23 -1.24
CA LEU A 239 17.73 1.38 -1.90
C LEU A 239 17.86 1.69 -3.40
N SER A 240 16.82 2.23 -4.03
CA SER A 240 16.88 2.64 -5.43
C SER A 240 17.71 3.93 -5.63
N GLU A 241 17.76 4.80 -4.62
CA GLU A 241 18.58 6.02 -4.60
C GLU A 241 20.09 5.70 -4.40
N SER A 242 20.42 4.72 -3.56
CA SER A 242 21.80 4.42 -3.11
C SER A 242 22.66 3.57 -4.07
N SER A 243 22.20 3.29 -5.29
CA SER A 243 22.86 2.38 -6.26
C SER A 243 23.04 0.93 -5.76
N GLU A 244 22.26 0.51 -4.75
CA GLU A 244 22.30 -0.82 -4.13
C GLU A 244 21.90 -1.97 -5.08
N GLU A 245 22.09 -3.21 -4.62
CA GLU A 245 21.78 -4.44 -5.37
C GLU A 245 20.32 -4.46 -5.85
N PHE A 246 20.15 -4.41 -7.17
CA PHE A 246 18.86 -4.48 -7.89
C PHE A 246 17.89 -5.54 -7.33
N ARG A 247 18.42 -6.72 -6.96
CA ARG A 247 17.64 -7.82 -6.42
C ARG A 247 16.94 -7.45 -5.11
N GLN A 248 17.59 -6.69 -4.24
CA GLN A 248 17.03 -6.25 -2.96
C GLN A 248 15.91 -5.23 -3.18
N VAL A 249 16.12 -4.26 -4.07
CA VAL A 249 15.08 -3.30 -4.48
C VAL A 249 13.82 -4.01 -4.99
N CYS A 250 14.00 -4.96 -5.92
CA CYS A 250 12.89 -5.73 -6.47
C CYS A 250 12.16 -6.56 -5.40
N ALA A 251 12.89 -7.23 -4.51
CA ALA A 251 12.31 -8.03 -3.43
C ALA A 251 11.44 -7.17 -2.49
N HIS A 252 11.88 -5.96 -2.14
CA HIS A 252 11.11 -5.03 -1.31
C HIS A 252 9.87 -4.50 -2.02
N TYR A 253 9.96 -4.11 -3.30
CA TYR A 253 8.77 -3.71 -4.06
C TYR A 253 7.77 -4.85 -4.28
N GLU A 254 8.24 -6.09 -4.49
CA GLU A 254 7.36 -7.27 -4.56
C GLU A 254 6.63 -7.51 -3.23
N THR A 255 7.36 -7.41 -2.12
CA THR A 255 6.80 -7.57 -0.77
C THR A 255 5.78 -6.47 -0.48
N ALA A 256 6.08 -5.23 -0.83
CA ALA A 256 5.15 -4.10 -0.72
C ALA A 256 3.89 -4.32 -1.58
N MET A 257 4.05 -4.73 -2.84
CA MET A 257 2.94 -5.00 -3.75
C MET A 257 2.00 -6.10 -3.22
N ARG A 258 2.56 -7.22 -2.72
CA ARG A 258 1.78 -8.31 -2.12
C ARG A 258 1.09 -7.85 -0.84
N SER A 259 1.81 -7.17 0.05
CA SER A 259 1.25 -6.68 1.31
C SER A 259 0.13 -5.66 1.08
N TYR A 260 0.23 -4.75 0.09
CA TYR A 260 -0.89 -3.87 -0.26
C TYR A 260 -2.09 -4.64 -0.79
N ALA A 261 -1.89 -5.70 -1.58
CA ALA A 261 -2.97 -6.55 -2.05
C ALA A 261 -3.66 -7.29 -0.89
N ASP A 262 -2.88 -7.82 0.06
CA ASP A 262 -3.38 -8.50 1.27
C ASP A 262 -4.09 -7.52 2.22
N ALA A 263 -3.64 -6.26 2.27
CA ALA A 263 -4.34 -5.17 2.95
C ALA A 263 -5.58 -4.66 2.16
N GLY A 264 -5.92 -5.31 1.05
CA GLY A 264 -7.07 -5.00 0.22
C GLY A 264 -6.97 -3.67 -0.51
N SER A 265 -5.77 -3.27 -0.93
CA SER A 265 -5.53 -2.09 -1.79
C SER A 265 -4.95 -2.48 -3.15
N PRO A 266 -5.80 -2.90 -4.12
CA PRO A 266 -5.35 -3.14 -5.49
C PRO A 266 -4.79 -1.87 -6.16
N ARG A 267 -5.26 -0.66 -5.78
CA ARG A 267 -4.73 0.62 -6.25
C ARG A 267 -3.25 0.76 -5.91
N ASP A 268 -2.89 0.62 -4.63
CA ASP A 268 -1.50 0.78 -4.18
C ASP A 268 -0.61 -0.36 -4.66
N SER A 269 -1.13 -1.58 -4.70
CA SER A 269 -0.44 -2.73 -5.32
C SER A 269 -0.06 -2.42 -6.77
N SER A 270 -0.98 -1.86 -7.57
CA SER A 270 -0.74 -1.48 -8.97
C SER A 270 0.25 -0.31 -9.10
N ARG A 271 0.20 0.65 -8.18
CA ARG A 271 1.13 1.79 -8.10
C ARG A 271 2.56 1.32 -7.84
N VAL A 272 2.77 0.44 -6.86
CA VAL A 272 4.09 -0.13 -6.55
C VAL A 272 4.58 -1.04 -7.68
N ARG A 273 3.70 -1.83 -8.30
CA ARG A 273 4.06 -2.61 -9.50
C ARG A 273 4.58 -1.72 -10.62
N SER A 274 4.05 -0.51 -10.76
CA SER A 274 4.52 0.46 -11.76
C SER A 274 5.91 1.00 -11.41
N LYS A 275 6.23 1.23 -10.13
CA LYS A 275 7.58 1.57 -9.67
C LYS A 275 8.58 0.45 -9.99
N LEU A 276 8.22 -0.79 -9.65
CA LEU A 276 9.02 -1.98 -9.95
C LEU A 276 9.35 -2.08 -11.44
N ARG A 277 8.35 -1.90 -12.31
CA ARG A 277 8.55 -1.92 -13.77
C ARG A 277 9.53 -0.85 -14.26
N ARG A 278 9.44 0.39 -13.74
CA ARG A 278 10.37 1.47 -14.11
C ARG A 278 11.80 1.14 -13.70
N HIS A 279 11.97 0.63 -12.48
CA HIS A 279 13.29 0.24 -11.96
C HIS A 279 13.88 -0.95 -12.74
N ASP A 280 13.04 -1.94 -13.09
CA ASP A 280 13.41 -3.05 -13.97
C ASP A 280 13.88 -2.51 -15.32
N THR A 281 13.08 -1.70 -16.01
CA THR A 281 13.47 -1.13 -17.32
C THR A 281 14.72 -0.25 -17.29
N SER A 282 14.98 0.48 -16.19
CA SER A 282 16.09 1.44 -16.10
C SER A 282 17.45 0.81 -15.80
N LYS A 283 17.50 -0.39 -15.19
CA LYS A 283 18.77 -1.08 -14.89
C LYS A 283 18.91 -2.45 -15.59
N ALA A 284 17.82 -3.07 -16.03
CA ALA A 284 17.87 -4.22 -16.95
C ALA A 284 18.67 -3.86 -18.21
N ALA A 285 18.36 -2.74 -18.86
CA ALA A 285 19.06 -2.25 -20.04
C ALA A 285 20.57 -1.96 -19.81
N ALA A 286 21.05 -1.93 -18.56
CA ALA A 286 22.40 -1.46 -18.22
C ALA A 286 23.34 -2.53 -17.65
N ARG A 287 22.87 -3.66 -17.09
CA ARG A 287 23.77 -4.57 -16.35
C ARG A 287 23.61 -6.08 -16.56
N PHE A 288 22.51 -6.59 -17.10
CA PHE A 288 22.29 -8.05 -17.14
C PHE A 288 22.08 -8.65 -18.53
N TRP A 289 21.92 -7.80 -19.54
CA TRP A 289 21.56 -8.30 -20.86
C TRP A 289 22.69 -8.00 -21.83
N PRO A 290 23.23 -9.02 -22.51
CA PRO A 290 23.94 -8.79 -23.75
C PRO A 290 23.02 -7.91 -24.60
N SER A 291 23.51 -6.75 -25.05
CA SER A 291 22.80 -5.92 -26.02
C SER A 291 22.15 -6.85 -27.04
N SER A 292 20.82 -6.84 -27.12
CA SER A 292 20.06 -7.79 -27.93
C SER A 292 20.71 -7.93 -29.31
N ARG A 293 21.32 -9.09 -29.56
CA ARG A 293 21.99 -9.40 -30.84
C ARG A 293 20.98 -9.60 -31.98
N ILE A 294 19.69 -9.53 -31.66
CA ILE A 294 18.58 -9.58 -32.61
C ILE A 294 17.90 -8.20 -32.55
N PRO A 295 18.09 -7.31 -33.54
CA PRO A 295 17.61 -5.92 -33.49
C PRO A 295 16.11 -5.74 -33.22
N ALA A 296 15.28 -6.74 -33.52
CA ALA A 296 13.83 -6.70 -33.30
C ALA A 296 13.41 -6.99 -31.83
N LEU A 297 14.27 -7.63 -31.05
CA LEU A 297 13.99 -8.02 -29.67
C LEU A 297 14.57 -7.01 -28.69
N THR A 298 13.81 -6.70 -27.64
CA THR A 298 14.35 -6.04 -26.45
C THR A 298 15.21 -7.03 -25.66
N ASP A 299 16.10 -6.50 -24.84
CA ASP A 299 16.98 -7.28 -23.96
C ASP A 299 16.24 -8.31 -23.09
N THR A 300 15.11 -7.92 -22.49
CA THR A 300 14.25 -8.83 -21.72
C THR A 300 13.61 -9.91 -22.58
N GLU A 301 13.18 -9.56 -23.80
CA GLU A 301 12.61 -10.52 -24.75
C GLU A 301 13.66 -11.52 -25.26
N TYR A 302 14.89 -11.05 -25.50
CA TYR A 302 16.00 -11.89 -25.89
C TYR A 302 16.29 -12.95 -24.83
N ALA A 303 16.37 -12.54 -23.57
CA ALA A 303 16.63 -13.44 -22.46
C ALA A 303 15.52 -14.45 -22.17
N VAL A 304 14.26 -14.01 -22.23
CA VAL A 304 13.13 -14.93 -22.15
C VAL A 304 13.23 -15.94 -23.29
N ALA A 305 13.51 -15.50 -24.51
CA ALA A 305 13.64 -16.37 -25.67
C ALA A 305 14.82 -17.35 -25.54
N GLU A 306 15.96 -16.91 -25.02
CA GLU A 306 17.14 -17.75 -24.79
C GLU A 306 16.89 -18.85 -23.76
N LEU A 307 16.32 -18.51 -22.60
CA LEU A 307 15.98 -19.49 -21.57
C LEU A 307 14.91 -20.47 -22.04
N VAL A 308 13.93 -19.99 -22.80
CA VAL A 308 12.87 -20.81 -23.40
C VAL A 308 13.44 -21.74 -24.47
N ALA A 309 14.34 -21.24 -25.32
CA ALA A 309 15.04 -22.05 -26.31
C ALA A 309 15.96 -23.09 -25.66
N GLY A 310 16.47 -22.81 -24.45
CA GLY A 310 17.16 -23.74 -23.57
C GLY A 310 16.27 -24.79 -22.90
N GLY A 311 14.96 -24.79 -23.17
CA GLY A 311 14.02 -25.83 -22.71
C GLY A 311 13.36 -25.57 -21.36
N LEU A 312 13.64 -24.44 -20.70
CA LEU A 312 13.00 -24.12 -19.42
C LEU A 312 11.51 -23.89 -19.62
N THR A 313 10.69 -24.15 -18.59
CA THR A 313 9.26 -23.83 -18.51
C THR A 313 9.03 -22.38 -18.09
N ASN A 314 7.80 -21.85 -18.26
CA ASN A 314 7.48 -20.50 -17.80
C ASN A 314 7.66 -20.32 -16.29
N ALA A 315 7.51 -21.39 -15.50
CA ALA A 315 7.73 -21.37 -14.05
C ALA A 315 9.22 -21.28 -13.71
N GLU A 316 10.07 -21.99 -14.44
CA GLU A 316 11.53 -21.94 -14.24
C GLU A 316 12.12 -20.63 -14.76
N VAL A 317 11.64 -20.14 -15.91
CA VAL A 317 12.00 -18.81 -16.43
C VAL A 317 11.56 -17.73 -15.46
N ALA A 318 10.33 -17.81 -14.92
CA ALA A 318 9.84 -16.94 -13.87
C ALA A 318 10.76 -16.94 -12.64
N GLY A 319 11.18 -18.13 -12.20
CA GLY A 319 12.12 -18.27 -11.08
C GLY A 319 13.51 -17.68 -11.36
N LYS A 320 14.06 -17.92 -12.56
CA LYS A 320 15.38 -17.41 -12.94
C LYS A 320 15.42 -15.91 -13.21
N MET A 321 14.31 -15.35 -13.68
CA MET A 321 14.20 -13.93 -14.06
C MET A 321 13.47 -13.09 -13.01
N PHE A 322 13.03 -13.67 -11.89
CA PHE A 322 12.20 -12.99 -10.87
C PHE A 322 10.94 -12.35 -11.47
N LEU A 323 10.31 -13.05 -12.42
CA LEU A 323 9.08 -12.62 -13.07
C LEU A 323 7.91 -13.50 -12.64
N SER A 324 6.68 -12.98 -12.76
CA SER A 324 5.50 -13.86 -12.65
C SER A 324 5.39 -14.77 -13.88
N ARG A 325 4.82 -15.96 -13.72
CA ARG A 325 4.52 -16.87 -14.86
C ARG A 325 3.69 -16.17 -15.95
N HIS A 326 2.79 -15.28 -15.54
CA HIS A 326 1.97 -14.49 -16.44
C HIS A 326 2.82 -13.48 -17.25
N THR A 327 3.78 -12.83 -16.61
CA THR A 327 4.70 -11.90 -17.27
C THR A 327 5.55 -12.62 -18.33
N VAL A 328 6.07 -13.82 -18.02
CA VAL A 328 6.80 -14.65 -18.99
C VAL A 328 5.92 -15.01 -20.19
N ALA A 329 4.67 -15.43 -19.96
CA ALA A 329 3.72 -15.75 -21.03
C ALA A 329 3.42 -14.54 -21.93
N PHE A 330 3.33 -13.35 -21.35
CA PHE A 330 3.14 -12.10 -22.08
C PHE A 330 4.34 -11.78 -23.00
N HIS A 331 5.57 -11.89 -22.49
CA HIS A 331 6.78 -11.68 -23.30
C HIS A 331 6.87 -12.70 -24.44
N LEU A 332 6.56 -13.97 -24.19
CA LEU A 332 6.55 -15.01 -25.23
C LEU A 332 5.62 -14.70 -26.40
N ARG A 333 4.43 -14.15 -26.12
CA ARG A 333 3.49 -13.75 -27.18
C ARG A 333 4.08 -12.65 -28.08
N LYS A 334 4.78 -11.69 -27.49
CA LYS A 334 5.47 -10.62 -28.24
C LYS A 334 6.68 -11.14 -29.02
N ILE A 335 7.48 -12.01 -28.41
CA ILE A 335 8.63 -12.66 -29.05
C ILE A 335 8.16 -13.41 -30.30
N PHE A 336 7.14 -14.26 -30.17
CA PHE A 336 6.55 -15.02 -31.28
C PHE A 336 6.16 -14.13 -32.46
N GLN A 337 5.51 -12.99 -32.19
CA GLN A 337 5.17 -12.02 -33.23
C GLN A 337 6.40 -11.38 -33.88
N LYS A 338 7.41 -11.03 -33.08
CA LYS A 338 8.61 -10.33 -33.55
C LYS A 338 9.56 -11.21 -34.35
N VAL A 339 9.74 -12.48 -33.97
CA VAL A 339 10.64 -13.41 -34.67
C VAL A 339 9.92 -14.29 -35.67
N GLY A 340 8.58 -14.24 -35.73
CA GLY A 340 7.77 -15.05 -36.65
C GLY A 340 7.54 -16.49 -36.21
N ALA A 341 7.85 -16.84 -34.96
CA ALA A 341 7.59 -18.17 -34.41
C ALA A 341 6.12 -18.34 -34.02
N LYS A 342 5.51 -19.49 -34.28
CA LYS A 342 4.11 -19.83 -33.92
C LYS A 342 4.04 -20.70 -32.67
N SER A 343 5.16 -21.27 -32.23
CA SER A 343 5.21 -22.13 -31.05
C SER A 343 6.53 -22.02 -30.29
N ARG A 344 6.54 -22.51 -29.04
CA ARG A 344 7.76 -22.61 -28.20
C ARG A 344 8.84 -23.46 -28.87
N ILE A 345 8.43 -24.57 -29.50
CA ILE A 345 9.33 -25.50 -30.19
C ILE A 345 9.95 -24.81 -31.41
N GLU A 346 9.12 -24.11 -32.19
CA GLU A 346 9.58 -23.35 -33.35
C GLU A 346 10.53 -22.22 -32.94
N LEU A 347 10.23 -21.49 -31.85
CA LEU A 347 11.14 -20.52 -31.27
C LEU A 347 12.50 -21.16 -30.94
N ALA A 348 12.52 -22.33 -30.29
CA ALA A 348 13.77 -23.02 -29.92
C ALA A 348 14.62 -23.43 -31.14
N VAL A 349 13.97 -23.88 -32.23
CA VAL A 349 14.66 -24.23 -33.49
C VAL A 349 15.21 -22.98 -34.17
N MET A 350 14.40 -21.93 -34.29
CA MET A 350 14.79 -20.67 -34.91
C MET A 350 15.89 -19.96 -34.12
N TRP A 351 15.88 -20.07 -32.79
CA TRP A 351 16.85 -19.41 -31.91
C TRP A 351 18.30 -19.77 -32.27
N LYS A 352 18.57 -21.05 -32.56
CA LYS A 352 19.91 -21.50 -32.99
C LYS A 352 20.34 -20.86 -34.31
N GLN A 353 19.41 -20.63 -35.24
CA GLN A 353 19.68 -20.01 -36.53
C GLN A 353 19.88 -18.50 -36.40
N LEU A 354 19.08 -17.85 -35.54
CA LEU A 354 19.14 -16.41 -35.27
C LEU A 354 20.44 -16.03 -34.55
N VAL A 355 20.93 -16.87 -33.64
CA VAL A 355 22.19 -16.65 -32.90
C VAL A 355 23.42 -17.16 -33.68
N GLY A 356 23.25 -18.12 -34.60
CA GLY A 356 24.35 -18.71 -35.38
C GLY A 356 24.80 -17.95 -36.64
N ARG A 357 23.95 -17.09 -37.22
CA ARG A 357 24.22 -16.39 -38.49
C ARG A 357 25.39 -15.38 -38.44
N GLU A 358 25.87 -14.97 -37.26
CA GLU A 358 26.97 -13.99 -37.15
C GLU A 358 28.38 -14.61 -37.03
N SER A 359 28.51 -15.92 -36.83
CA SER A 359 29.84 -16.57 -36.87
C SER A 359 30.49 -16.54 -38.26
N LEU A 360 29.74 -16.13 -39.30
CA LEU A 360 30.20 -16.00 -40.68
C LEU A 360 30.41 -14.53 -41.13
N ASP A 361 29.93 -13.52 -40.38
CA ASP A 361 30.03 -12.11 -40.77
C ASP A 361 31.21 -11.36 -40.11
N ILE A 362 31.92 -11.97 -39.16
CA ILE A 362 33.13 -11.41 -38.54
C ILE A 362 34.41 -11.77 -39.33
N SER A 363 34.33 -12.67 -40.32
CA SER A 363 35.48 -13.14 -41.11
C SER A 363 35.79 -12.34 -42.38
N CYS A 364 34.96 -11.36 -42.74
CA CYS A 364 35.27 -10.41 -43.80
C CYS A 364 35.40 -9.04 -43.16
N HIS A 365 36.60 -8.64 -42.72
CA HIS A 365 37.14 -7.28 -42.65
C HIS A 365 38.48 -7.37 -41.88
N PHE A 366 39.54 -7.74 -42.60
CA PHE A 366 40.93 -7.44 -42.24
C PHE A 366 41.57 -6.67 -43.39
#